data_AF-A0A8B8CRZ1-F1
#
_entry.id   AF-A0A8B8CRZ1-F1
#
_cell.length_a   1.000
_cell.length_b   1.000
_cell.length_c   1.000
_cell.angle_alpha   90.00
_cell.angle_beta   90.00
_cell.angle_gamma   90.00
#
_symmetry.space_group_name_H-M   'P 1'
#
loop_
_entity.id
_entity.type
_entity.pdbx_description
1 polymer ?
#
loop_
_entity_poly.entity_id
_entity_poly.type
_entity_poly.pdbx_seq_one_letter_code
_entity_poly.pdbx_strand_id
1 'polypeptide(L)'
;MLQIQYRMHPGICEFPSQQFYDGKLQTRSSPKWDIETPLRIWINRKKIPIVFCHVEGEEEYLAVSTEEGNEQSCSNKKEVDKVVKILKHLIEHEGLDLSDYENLNIMSQYSSQCHQIRLAVSDIENVNVNTVVASQGGEWNYVIFSTVRSLPGYRIEKIPTLGWCKKNLGFISDEHQINVALTRARRGLIIIGNKNLLSCDPVWKKLIDHYATLGCVVDESEEFPTRSSGVFGNQRTQHGGTTGCRNMSKKLMRKKVEEESEEEFYRGTDREQEMLEHRQTLNHEESLYF
;
A
#
# COMPACT_ATOMS: atom_id res chain seq x y z
N MET A 1 6.47 -16.78 22.54
CA MET A 1 5.80 -15.71 21.78
C MET A 1 5.38 -14.60 22.72
N LEU A 2 5.82 -13.36 22.50
CA LEU A 2 5.36 -12.21 23.28
C LEU A 2 3.88 -11.95 22.98
N GLN A 3 3.06 -11.86 24.04
CA GLN A 3 1.60 -11.68 23.93
C GLN A 3 1.17 -10.21 23.96
N ILE A 4 2.10 -9.27 24.05
CA ILE A 4 1.80 -7.84 24.19
C ILE A 4 2.44 -7.07 23.03
N GLN A 5 1.67 -6.17 22.43
CA GLN A 5 2.13 -5.26 21.38
C GLN A 5 1.81 -3.79 21.73
N TYR A 6 2.71 -2.89 21.32
CA TYR A 6 2.64 -1.44 21.55
C TYR A 6 2.72 -0.63 20.24
N ARG A 7 2.65 -1.30 19.09
CA ARG A 7 2.96 -0.77 17.76
C ARG A 7 1.71 -0.24 17.06
N MET A 8 0.72 -1.12 16.87
CA MET A 8 -0.41 -0.87 15.98
C MET A 8 -1.68 -0.57 16.74
N HIS A 9 -2.52 0.30 16.18
CA HIS A 9 -3.83 0.64 16.71
C HIS A 9 -4.66 -0.64 16.96
N PRO A 10 -5.44 -0.75 18.06
CA PRO A 10 -6.19 -1.96 18.39
C PRO A 10 -7.06 -2.49 17.25
N GLY A 11 -7.73 -1.59 16.53
CA GLY A 11 -8.56 -1.96 15.37
C GLY A 11 -7.80 -2.48 14.15
N ILE A 12 -6.51 -2.18 14.01
CA ILE A 12 -5.63 -2.82 13.01
C ILE A 12 -5.19 -4.20 13.53
N CYS A 13 -4.88 -4.29 14.83
CA CYS A 13 -4.38 -5.50 15.48
C CYS A 13 -5.41 -6.63 15.56
N GLU A 14 -6.70 -6.31 15.58
CA GLU A 14 -7.77 -7.27 15.87
C GLU A 14 -7.74 -8.48 14.93
N PHE A 15 -7.72 -8.25 13.61
CA PHE A 15 -7.69 -9.34 12.65
C PHE A 15 -6.39 -10.14 12.67
N PRO A 16 -5.17 -9.53 12.59
CA PRO A 16 -3.93 -10.29 12.66
C PRO A 16 -3.81 -11.11 13.95
N SER A 17 -4.24 -10.56 15.09
CA SER A 17 -4.28 -11.27 16.38
C SER A 17 -5.11 -12.54 16.27
N GLN A 18 -6.34 -12.45 15.77
CA GLN A 18 -7.25 -13.60 15.64
C GLN A 18 -6.76 -14.62 14.61
N GLN A 19 -6.27 -14.17 13.46
CA GLN A 19 -5.95 -15.03 12.33
C GLN A 19 -4.57 -15.70 12.44
N PHE A 20 -3.55 -15.01 12.95
CA PHE A 20 -2.16 -15.50 12.94
C PHE A 20 -1.58 -15.76 14.33
N TYR A 21 -2.27 -15.35 15.41
CA TYR A 21 -1.76 -15.44 16.78
C TYR A 21 -2.77 -16.02 17.78
N ASP A 22 -3.76 -16.79 17.32
CA ASP A 22 -4.82 -17.41 18.14
C ASP A 22 -5.59 -16.42 19.04
N GLY A 23 -5.67 -15.14 18.66
CA GLY A 23 -6.27 -14.08 19.49
C GLY A 23 -5.46 -13.72 20.74
N LYS A 24 -4.23 -14.21 20.88
CA LYS A 24 -3.40 -14.02 22.08
C LYS A 24 -2.65 -12.69 22.09
N LEU A 25 -2.64 -11.93 20.99
CA LEU A 25 -1.92 -10.67 20.88
C LEU A 25 -2.76 -9.53 21.50
N GLN A 26 -2.29 -9.00 22.64
CA GLN A 26 -2.93 -7.95 23.41
C GLN A 26 -2.31 -6.59 23.08
N THR A 27 -3.16 -5.61 22.77
CA THR A 27 -2.73 -4.23 22.51
C THR A 27 -2.68 -3.44 23.81
N ARG A 28 -1.54 -2.81 24.11
CA ARG A 28 -1.41 -1.83 25.19
C ARG A 28 -1.38 -0.42 24.63
N SER A 29 -1.89 0.54 25.41
CA SER A 29 -1.83 1.97 25.08
C SER A 29 -0.39 2.40 24.76
N SER A 30 -0.23 3.21 23.71
CA SER A 30 1.06 3.65 23.23
C SER A 30 0.90 4.95 22.43
N PRO A 31 1.78 5.96 22.63
CA PRO A 31 1.77 7.19 21.84
C PRO A 31 2.10 6.97 20.35
N LYS A 32 2.58 5.77 19.99
CA LYS A 32 2.86 5.41 18.59
C LYS A 32 1.61 5.40 17.72
N TRP A 33 0.48 4.93 18.26
CA TRP A 33 -0.77 4.80 17.52
C TRP A 33 -1.91 5.64 18.07
N ASP A 34 -1.81 6.09 19.32
CA ASP A 34 -2.79 6.96 19.96
C ASP A 34 -2.63 8.40 19.45
N ILE A 35 -3.64 8.90 18.74
CA ILE A 35 -3.66 10.24 18.17
C ILE A 35 -4.92 11.00 18.61
N GLU A 36 -4.76 12.27 18.94
CA GLU A 36 -5.85 13.11 19.45
C GLU A 36 -6.94 13.34 18.40
N THR A 37 -6.54 13.52 17.13
CA THR A 37 -7.46 13.76 16.01
C THR A 37 -7.28 12.68 14.93
N PRO A 38 -8.17 11.68 14.86
CA PRO A 38 -8.18 10.70 13.77
C PRO A 38 -8.42 11.36 12.40
N LEU A 39 -7.81 10.80 11.36
CA LEU A 39 -8.05 11.25 9.98
C LEU A 39 -9.52 11.08 9.58
N ARG A 40 -10.03 11.96 8.70
CA ARG A 40 -11.43 11.94 8.27
C ARG A 40 -11.73 10.82 7.27
N ILE A 41 -10.70 10.37 6.54
CA ILE A 41 -10.72 9.21 5.64
C ILE A 41 -11.24 7.92 6.30
N TRP A 42 -11.18 7.81 7.62
CA TRP A 42 -11.82 6.73 8.38
C TRP A 42 -13.34 6.92 8.41
N ILE A 43 -14.04 6.45 7.38
CA ILE A 43 -15.46 6.74 7.18
C ILE A 43 -16.41 5.93 8.09
N ASN A 44 -15.92 4.87 8.73
CA ASN A 44 -16.76 4.06 9.63
C ASN A 44 -17.15 4.86 10.88
N ARG A 45 -18.30 4.52 11.47
CA ARG A 45 -18.86 5.24 12.64
C ARG A 45 -17.94 5.28 13.85
N LYS A 46 -17.09 4.27 14.02
CA LYS A 46 -16.16 4.13 15.15
C LYS A 46 -14.77 4.73 14.88
N LYS A 47 -14.56 5.34 13.70
CA LYS A 47 -13.26 5.87 13.26
C LYS A 47 -12.10 4.86 13.37
N ILE A 48 -12.40 3.58 13.17
CA ILE A 48 -11.39 2.52 13.11
C ILE A 48 -10.47 2.82 11.91
N PRO A 49 -9.14 2.84 12.08
CA PRO A 49 -8.26 3.36 11.06
C PRO A 49 -7.87 2.29 10.03
N ILE A 50 -8.89 1.68 9.43
CA ILE A 50 -8.76 0.69 8.37
C ILE A 50 -9.75 1.03 7.25
N VAL A 51 -9.31 0.86 6.00
CA VAL A 51 -10.17 0.91 4.82
C VAL A 51 -9.73 -0.18 3.85
N PHE A 52 -10.69 -0.90 3.28
CA PHE A 52 -10.49 -1.71 2.08
C PHE A 52 -11.24 -1.04 0.92
N CYS A 53 -10.51 -0.56 -0.08
CA CYS A 53 -11.05 0.02 -1.30
C CYS A 53 -11.11 -1.04 -2.40
N HIS A 54 -12.33 -1.44 -2.76
CA HIS A 54 -12.56 -2.34 -3.86
C HIS A 54 -12.29 -1.64 -5.20
N VAL A 55 -11.31 -2.19 -5.93
CA VAL A 55 -10.98 -1.78 -7.30
C VAL A 55 -10.98 -3.02 -8.19
N GLU A 56 -11.77 -2.99 -9.27
CA GLU A 56 -11.73 -4.00 -10.33
C GLU A 56 -10.93 -3.46 -11.51
N GLY A 57 -9.65 -3.81 -11.56
CA GLY A 57 -8.69 -3.40 -12.60
C GLY A 57 -8.28 -4.53 -13.53
N GLU A 58 -7.37 -4.21 -14.44
CA GLU A 58 -6.75 -5.15 -15.37
C GLU A 58 -5.26 -5.29 -15.03
N GLU A 59 -4.76 -6.53 -15.11
CA GLU A 59 -3.36 -6.85 -14.85
C GLU A 59 -2.52 -6.64 -16.11
N GLU A 60 -1.45 -5.85 -15.98
CA GLU A 60 -0.43 -5.64 -17.00
C GLU A 60 0.84 -6.41 -16.60
N TYR A 61 1.28 -7.34 -17.45
CA TYR A 61 2.45 -8.18 -17.21
C TYR A 61 3.67 -7.59 -17.93
N LEU A 62 4.76 -7.36 -17.17
CA LEU A 62 6.06 -7.08 -17.78
C LEU A 62 6.79 -8.41 -17.96
N ALA A 63 7.10 -8.76 -19.20
CA ALA A 63 7.97 -9.88 -19.51
C ALA A 63 9.42 -9.49 -19.17
N VAL A 64 9.82 -9.71 -17.91
CA VAL A 64 11.23 -9.61 -17.52
C VAL A 64 11.77 -11.02 -17.44
N SER A 65 12.55 -11.42 -18.44
CA SER A 65 13.29 -12.68 -18.43
C SER A 65 14.47 -12.50 -17.48
N THR A 66 14.37 -12.98 -16.24
CA THR A 66 15.55 -13.11 -15.36
C THR A 66 16.12 -14.52 -15.47
N GLU A 67 17.45 -14.63 -15.34
CA GLU A 67 18.18 -15.91 -15.43
C GLU A 67 17.78 -16.92 -14.32
N GLU A 68 17.16 -16.42 -13.24
CA GLU A 68 16.66 -17.22 -12.11
C GLU A 68 15.21 -17.70 -12.28
N GLY A 69 14.58 -17.49 -13.43
CA GLY A 69 13.28 -18.07 -13.74
C GLY A 69 12.10 -17.52 -12.92
N ASN A 70 12.15 -16.25 -12.52
CA ASN A 70 11.08 -15.66 -11.72
C ASN A 70 9.89 -15.17 -12.56
N GLU A 71 8.72 -15.40 -11.97
CA GLU A 71 7.38 -15.23 -12.52
C GLU A 71 7.12 -13.79 -12.99
N GLN A 72 6.37 -13.66 -14.09
CA GLN A 72 5.97 -12.40 -14.71
C GLN A 72 5.43 -11.40 -13.67
N SER A 73 6.25 -10.43 -13.24
CA SER A 73 5.81 -9.37 -12.32
C SER A 73 4.69 -8.58 -12.98
N CYS A 74 3.61 -8.33 -12.24
CA CYS A 74 2.42 -7.67 -12.77
C CYS A 74 2.16 -6.33 -12.07
N SER A 75 1.45 -5.46 -12.77
CA SER A 75 0.95 -4.20 -12.25
C SER A 75 -0.53 -4.03 -12.60
N ASN A 76 -1.21 -3.13 -11.91
CA ASN A 76 -2.61 -2.82 -12.13
C ASN A 76 -2.79 -1.31 -12.12
N LYS A 77 -2.97 -0.73 -13.30
CA LYS A 77 -3.03 0.71 -13.50
C LYS A 77 -4.15 1.38 -12.71
N LYS A 78 -5.31 0.72 -12.57
CA LYS A 78 -6.42 1.28 -11.77
C LYS A 78 -6.08 1.35 -10.29
N GLU A 79 -5.39 0.34 -9.75
CA GLU A 79 -4.91 0.41 -8.37
C GLU A 79 -3.86 1.51 -8.21
N VAL A 80 -2.95 1.71 -9.18
CA VAL A 80 -1.99 2.82 -9.16
C VAL A 80 -2.72 4.17 -9.10
N ASP A 81 -3.73 4.38 -9.95
CA ASP A 81 -4.51 5.62 -9.95
C ASP A 81 -5.24 5.84 -8.62
N LYS A 82 -5.76 4.77 -8.02
CA LYS A 82 -6.37 4.83 -6.70
C LYS A 82 -5.37 5.18 -5.60
N VAL A 83 -4.18 4.58 -5.62
CA VAL A 83 -3.07 4.90 -4.70
C VAL A 83 -2.75 6.39 -4.77
N VAL A 84 -2.55 6.93 -5.98
CA VAL A 84 -2.24 8.36 -6.19
C VAL A 84 -3.37 9.25 -5.67
N LYS A 85 -4.64 8.90 -5.95
CA LYS A 85 -5.80 9.66 -5.45
C LYS A 85 -5.84 9.71 -3.93
N ILE A 86 -5.58 8.58 -3.27
CA ILE A 86 -5.57 8.49 -1.80
C ILE A 86 -4.39 9.25 -1.22
N LEU A 87 -3.19 9.10 -1.78
CA LEU A 87 -2.00 9.85 -1.37
C LEU A 87 -2.25 11.36 -1.41
N LYS A 88 -2.76 11.88 -2.54
CA LYS A 88 -3.09 13.31 -2.68
C LYS A 88 -4.15 13.75 -1.67
N HIS A 89 -5.17 12.93 -1.42
CA HIS A 89 -6.17 13.23 -0.40
C HIS A 89 -5.56 13.33 1.01
N LEU A 90 -4.67 12.41 1.39
CA LEU A 90 -3.98 12.44 2.68
C LEU A 90 -3.14 13.72 2.84
N ILE A 91 -2.44 14.15 1.78
CA ILE A 91 -1.62 15.37 1.83
C ILE A 91 -2.52 16.61 1.88
N GLU A 92 -3.44 16.76 0.92
CA GLU A 92 -4.17 17.99 0.66
C GLU A 92 -5.33 18.24 1.65
N HIS A 93 -5.99 17.19 2.12
CA HIS A 93 -7.20 17.30 2.96
C HIS A 93 -6.99 16.86 4.39
N GLU A 94 -6.11 15.89 4.64
CA GLU A 94 -5.77 15.46 6.00
C GLU A 94 -4.57 16.23 6.57
N GLY A 95 -3.75 16.84 5.70
CA GLY A 95 -2.54 17.56 6.11
C GLY A 95 -1.40 16.63 6.52
N LEU A 96 -1.35 15.43 5.92
CA LEU A 96 -0.29 14.47 6.19
C LEU A 96 1.06 15.00 5.68
N ASP A 97 2.00 15.18 6.59
CA ASP A 97 3.38 15.55 6.27
C ASP A 97 4.18 14.30 5.87
N LEU A 98 4.88 14.37 4.74
CA LEU A 98 5.73 13.29 4.23
C LEU A 98 7.22 13.53 4.52
N SER A 99 7.59 14.62 5.20
CA SER A 99 8.99 14.91 5.55
C SER A 99 9.60 13.87 6.49
N ASP A 100 8.78 13.26 7.35
CA ASP A 100 9.16 12.11 8.17
C ASP A 100 8.94 10.80 7.39
N TYR A 101 10.02 10.07 7.17
CA TYR A 101 10.03 8.79 6.48
C TYR A 101 9.07 7.77 7.11
N GLU A 102 8.84 7.83 8.43
CA GLU A 102 7.92 6.91 9.11
C GLU A 102 6.44 7.28 8.92
N ASN A 103 6.10 8.43 8.33
CA ASN A 103 4.70 8.85 8.26
C ASN A 103 3.85 8.03 7.28
N LEU A 104 4.40 7.66 6.13
CA LEU A 104 3.67 6.91 5.12
C LEU A 104 4.57 5.93 4.38
N ASN A 105 4.06 4.74 4.12
CA ASN A 105 4.65 3.81 3.16
C ASN A 105 3.57 3.27 2.21
N ILE A 106 3.88 3.27 0.92
CA ILE A 106 3.08 2.61 -0.10
C ILE A 106 3.71 1.25 -0.37
N MET A 107 2.91 0.20 -0.27
CA MET A 107 3.36 -1.17 -0.32
C MET A 107 2.67 -1.94 -1.44
N SER A 108 3.39 -2.86 -2.06
CA SER A 108 2.82 -3.93 -2.88
C SER A 108 3.70 -5.18 -2.78
N GLN A 109 3.17 -6.36 -3.11
CA GLN A 109 4.01 -7.55 -3.25
C GLN A 109 4.78 -7.55 -4.57
N TYR A 110 4.31 -6.81 -5.57
CA TYR A 110 4.83 -6.86 -6.93
C TYR A 110 5.77 -5.68 -7.21
N SER A 111 7.01 -5.99 -7.60
CA SER A 111 8.02 -5.00 -7.96
C SER A 111 7.57 -4.07 -9.11
N SER A 112 6.88 -4.62 -10.10
CA SER A 112 6.32 -3.87 -11.23
C SER A 112 5.28 -2.85 -10.75
N GLN A 113 4.40 -3.22 -9.83
CA GLN A 113 3.46 -2.29 -9.21
C GLN A 113 4.17 -1.16 -8.45
N CYS A 114 5.17 -1.49 -7.63
CA CYS A 114 5.95 -0.47 -6.92
C CYS A 114 6.64 0.50 -7.89
N HIS A 115 7.18 -0.01 -8.99
CA HIS A 115 7.78 0.82 -10.05
C HIS A 115 6.75 1.76 -10.69
N GLN A 116 5.58 1.24 -11.08
CA GLN A 116 4.51 2.06 -11.68
C GLN A 116 4.00 3.14 -10.71
N ILE A 117 3.87 2.82 -9.42
CA ILE A 117 3.51 3.80 -8.40
C ILE A 117 4.59 4.90 -8.30
N ARG A 118 5.88 4.54 -8.23
CA ARG A 118 6.98 5.52 -8.18
C ARG A 118 6.95 6.49 -9.36
N LEU A 119 6.73 5.98 -10.57
CA LEU A 119 6.58 6.84 -11.76
C LEU A 119 5.38 7.79 -11.62
N ALA A 120 4.25 7.28 -11.13
CA ALA A 120 3.00 8.04 -11.01
C ALA A 120 3.02 9.11 -9.90
N VAL A 121 3.93 9.01 -8.93
CA VAL A 121 4.11 9.98 -7.83
C VAL A 121 5.43 10.74 -7.92
N SER A 122 6.09 10.72 -9.09
CA SER A 122 7.41 11.35 -9.29
C SER A 122 7.42 12.87 -9.08
N ASP A 123 6.26 13.53 -9.09
CA ASP A 123 6.06 14.94 -8.78
C ASP A 123 5.84 15.22 -7.28
N ILE A 124 5.80 14.19 -6.44
CA ILE A 124 5.58 14.28 -4.99
C ILE A 124 6.87 13.86 -4.26
N GLU A 125 7.44 14.77 -3.49
CA GLU A 125 8.67 14.51 -2.73
C GLU A 125 8.43 13.59 -1.52
N ASN A 126 9.46 12.85 -1.14
CA ASN A 126 9.51 12.01 0.08
C ASN A 126 8.44 10.89 0.14
N VAL A 127 7.96 10.40 -1.00
CA VAL A 127 7.03 9.27 -1.04
C VAL A 127 7.79 7.95 -0.98
N ASN A 128 7.53 7.16 0.07
CA ASN A 128 8.09 5.82 0.21
C ASN A 128 7.23 4.79 -0.52
N VAL A 129 7.87 4.01 -1.40
CA VAL A 129 7.23 2.93 -2.14
C VAL A 129 8.10 1.68 -2.11
N ASN A 130 7.66 0.66 -1.39
CA ASN A 130 8.46 -0.53 -1.08
C ASN A 130 7.69 -1.82 -1.37
N THR A 131 8.41 -2.91 -1.63
CA THR A 131 7.77 -4.24 -1.65
C THR A 131 7.43 -4.69 -0.22
N VAL A 132 6.51 -5.66 -0.08
CA VAL A 132 6.22 -6.28 1.24
C VAL A 132 7.50 -6.86 1.87
N VAL A 133 8.33 -7.52 1.07
CA VAL A 133 9.60 -8.11 1.51
C VAL A 133 10.59 -7.02 1.96
N ALA A 134 10.77 -5.96 1.17
CA ALA A 134 11.65 -4.84 1.54
C ALA A 134 11.15 -4.09 2.79
N SER A 135 9.86 -4.15 3.08
CA SER A 135 9.24 -3.52 4.25
C SER A 135 9.34 -4.38 5.53
N GLN A 136 9.92 -5.58 5.46
CA GLN A 136 10.02 -6.48 6.61
C GLN A 136 10.91 -5.88 7.71
N GLY A 137 10.36 -5.80 8.92
CA GLY A 137 11.01 -5.16 10.07
C GLY A 137 10.74 -3.66 10.18
N GLY A 138 10.33 -3.00 9.09
CA GLY A 138 9.90 -1.61 9.10
C GLY A 138 8.50 -1.41 9.71
N GLU A 139 8.18 -0.17 10.06
CA GLU A 139 6.89 0.26 10.59
C GLU A 139 6.61 1.69 10.15
N TRP A 140 5.36 2.00 9.82
CA TRP A 140 4.95 3.35 9.41
C TRP A 140 3.65 3.75 10.08
N ASN A 141 3.43 5.05 10.27
CA ASN A 141 2.19 5.59 10.80
C ASN A 141 1.01 5.20 9.90
N TYR A 142 1.14 5.43 8.60
CA TYR A 142 0.13 5.04 7.63
C TYR A 142 0.71 4.11 6.57
N VAL A 143 -0.08 3.13 6.14
CA VAL A 143 0.28 2.23 5.04
C VAL A 143 -0.84 2.22 4.00
N ILE A 144 -0.46 2.39 2.72
CA ILE A 144 -1.33 2.10 1.58
C ILE A 144 -0.82 0.81 0.93
N PHE A 145 -1.63 -0.24 0.89
CA PHE A 145 -1.26 -1.55 0.35
C PHE A 145 -2.06 -1.87 -0.92
N SER A 146 -1.37 -2.01 -2.06
CA SER A 146 -1.95 -2.40 -3.35
C SER A 146 -1.72 -3.90 -3.62
N THR A 147 -2.81 -4.63 -3.81
CA THR A 147 -2.81 -6.09 -3.96
C THR A 147 -2.58 -6.57 -5.39
N VAL A 148 -2.79 -5.69 -6.39
CA VAL A 148 -2.56 -5.88 -7.83
C VAL A 148 -3.49 -6.87 -8.51
N ARG A 149 -3.60 -8.09 -7.96
CA ARG A 149 -4.30 -9.21 -8.58
C ARG A 149 -5.78 -8.89 -8.79
N SER A 150 -6.23 -9.00 -10.03
CA SER A 150 -7.57 -8.63 -10.42
C SER A 150 -8.04 -9.43 -11.62
N LEU A 151 -9.29 -9.91 -11.52
CA LEU A 151 -10.04 -10.48 -12.62
C LEU A 151 -11.43 -9.87 -12.61
N PRO A 152 -12.00 -9.61 -13.80
CA PRO A 152 -13.38 -9.17 -13.84
C PRO A 152 -14.29 -10.27 -13.34
N GLY A 153 -15.40 -9.90 -12.67
CA GLY A 153 -16.24 -10.85 -11.94
C GLY A 153 -16.72 -12.06 -12.77
N TYR A 154 -16.98 -11.87 -14.07
CA TYR A 154 -17.42 -12.95 -14.97
C TYR A 154 -16.33 -13.98 -15.31
N ARG A 155 -15.05 -13.70 -14.99
CA ARG A 155 -13.91 -14.61 -15.15
C ARG A 155 -13.54 -15.34 -13.86
N ILE A 156 -14.16 -14.99 -12.73
CA ILE A 156 -13.93 -15.64 -11.44
C ILE A 156 -14.76 -16.93 -11.38
N GLU A 157 -14.12 -18.05 -11.06
CA GLU A 157 -14.82 -19.32 -10.88
C GLU A 157 -15.79 -19.24 -9.70
N LYS A 158 -17.03 -19.72 -9.87
CA LYS A 158 -18.02 -19.75 -8.79
C LYS A 158 -17.59 -20.64 -7.61
N ILE A 159 -16.83 -21.70 -7.92
CA ILE A 159 -16.26 -22.63 -6.96
C ILE A 159 -14.79 -22.82 -7.37
N PRO A 160 -13.91 -21.89 -7.00
CA PRO A 160 -12.53 -21.91 -7.46
C PRO A 160 -11.78 -23.07 -6.82
N THR A 161 -11.04 -23.82 -7.64
CA THR A 161 -10.15 -24.88 -7.14
C THR A 161 -8.87 -24.29 -6.54
N LEU A 162 -8.16 -25.05 -5.71
CA LEU A 162 -6.86 -24.60 -5.16
C LEU A 162 -5.85 -24.25 -6.27
N GLY A 163 -5.83 -25.03 -7.34
CA GLY A 163 -4.97 -24.75 -8.50
C GLY A 163 -5.37 -23.46 -9.24
N TRP A 164 -6.67 -23.20 -9.35
CA TRP A 164 -7.18 -21.94 -9.91
C TRP A 164 -6.80 -20.75 -9.03
N CYS A 165 -6.99 -20.86 -7.71
CA CYS A 165 -6.58 -19.82 -6.76
C CYS A 165 -5.09 -19.55 -6.88
N LYS A 166 -4.23 -20.58 -6.83
CA LYS A 166 -2.78 -20.43 -6.96
C LYS A 166 -2.40 -19.70 -8.25
N LYS A 167 -3.04 -20.02 -9.37
CA LYS A 167 -2.78 -19.39 -10.66
C LYS A 167 -3.19 -17.91 -10.71
N ASN A 168 -4.34 -17.55 -10.12
CA ASN A 168 -4.92 -16.21 -10.30
C ASN A 168 -4.62 -15.25 -9.14
N LEU A 169 -4.28 -15.77 -7.95
CA LEU A 169 -3.88 -15.00 -6.78
C LEU A 169 -2.35 -14.98 -6.61
N GLY A 170 -1.65 -16.06 -6.98
CA GLY A 170 -0.20 -16.13 -6.82
C GLY A 170 0.22 -15.90 -5.36
N PHE A 171 1.27 -15.09 -5.14
CA PHE A 171 1.83 -14.85 -3.82
C PHE A 171 0.98 -13.97 -2.88
N ILE A 172 -0.13 -13.38 -3.34
CA ILE A 172 -1.04 -12.64 -2.46
C ILE A 172 -1.72 -13.55 -1.44
N SER A 173 -1.79 -14.87 -1.69
CA SER A 173 -2.32 -15.85 -0.73
C SER A 173 -1.28 -16.37 0.27
N ASP A 174 -0.04 -15.88 0.25
CA ASP A 174 0.96 -16.26 1.26
C ASP A 174 0.61 -15.63 2.63
N GLU A 175 0.23 -16.46 3.60
CA GLU A 175 -0.23 -16.02 4.92
C GLU A 175 0.83 -15.18 5.68
N HIS A 176 2.12 -15.51 5.51
CA HIS A 176 3.19 -14.76 6.16
C HIS A 176 3.29 -13.35 5.55
N GLN A 177 3.23 -13.22 4.23
CA GLN A 177 3.24 -11.92 3.56
C GLN A 177 1.99 -11.10 3.85
N ILE A 178 0.80 -11.73 3.93
CA ILE A 178 -0.43 -11.06 4.37
C ILE A 178 -0.21 -10.48 5.77
N ASN A 179 0.26 -11.30 6.73
CA ASN A 179 0.51 -10.83 8.09
C ASN A 179 1.55 -9.70 8.12
N VAL A 180 2.64 -9.81 7.37
CA VAL A 180 3.65 -8.73 7.27
C VAL A 180 3.00 -7.44 6.78
N ALA A 181 2.26 -7.48 5.67
CA ALA A 181 1.62 -6.31 5.08
C ALA A 181 0.62 -5.64 6.04
N LEU A 182 -0.25 -6.43 6.69
CA LEU A 182 -1.26 -5.91 7.62
C LEU A 182 -0.64 -5.29 8.89
N THR A 183 0.53 -5.77 9.32
CA THR A 183 1.17 -5.36 10.58
C THR A 183 2.22 -4.26 10.45
N ARG A 184 2.40 -3.69 9.25
CA ARG A 184 3.33 -2.55 9.03
C ARG A 184 2.76 -1.21 9.52
N ALA A 185 1.44 -1.07 9.56
CA ALA A 185 0.77 0.18 9.94
C ALA A 185 0.65 0.34 11.46
N ARG A 186 0.97 1.54 11.96
CA ARG A 186 0.75 1.93 13.37
C ARG A 186 -0.60 2.60 13.57
N ARG A 187 -0.88 3.65 12.79
CA ARG A 187 -2.03 4.57 12.95
C ARG A 187 -3.12 4.35 11.92
N GLY A 188 -2.83 3.84 10.73
CA GLY A 188 -3.87 3.50 9.76
C GLY A 188 -3.42 2.66 8.57
N LEU A 189 -4.34 1.83 8.10
CA LEU A 189 -4.11 0.88 7.00
C LEU A 189 -5.17 1.04 5.92
N ILE A 190 -4.73 1.29 4.69
CA ILE A 190 -5.59 1.38 3.51
C ILE A 190 -5.20 0.27 2.55
N ILE A 191 -6.09 -0.66 2.28
CA ILE A 191 -5.88 -1.75 1.31
C ILE A 191 -6.65 -1.40 0.04
N ILE A 192 -6.03 -1.58 -1.12
CA ILE A 192 -6.63 -1.38 -2.44
C ILE A 192 -6.55 -2.72 -3.17
N GLY A 193 -7.70 -3.23 -3.61
CA GLY A 193 -7.72 -4.53 -4.27
C GLY A 193 -9.07 -5.00 -4.79
N ASN A 194 -9.04 -6.08 -5.55
CA ASN A 194 -10.25 -6.70 -6.06
C ASN A 194 -10.86 -7.65 -5.01
N LYS A 195 -11.84 -7.17 -4.23
CA LYS A 195 -12.51 -7.97 -3.18
C LYS A 195 -13.11 -9.27 -3.71
N ASN A 196 -13.60 -9.27 -4.95
CA ASN A 196 -14.27 -10.44 -5.54
C ASN A 196 -13.24 -11.55 -5.78
N LEU A 197 -12.07 -11.21 -6.33
CA LEU A 197 -11.00 -12.17 -6.57
C LEU A 197 -10.34 -12.61 -5.26
N LEU A 198 -9.99 -11.66 -4.39
CA LEU A 198 -9.33 -11.95 -3.11
C LEU A 198 -10.19 -12.82 -2.19
N SER A 199 -11.52 -12.70 -2.24
CA SER A 199 -12.44 -13.56 -1.47
C SER A 199 -12.42 -15.04 -1.89
N CYS A 200 -11.70 -15.40 -2.97
CA CYS A 200 -11.44 -16.81 -3.32
C CYS A 200 -10.39 -17.45 -2.40
N ASP A 201 -9.58 -16.65 -1.70
CA ASP A 201 -8.67 -17.11 -0.66
C ASP A 201 -9.33 -17.06 0.73
N PRO A 202 -9.22 -18.12 1.56
CA PRO A 202 -9.88 -18.15 2.87
C PRO A 202 -9.45 -17.04 3.85
N VAL A 203 -8.18 -16.63 3.84
CA VAL A 203 -7.66 -15.60 4.75
C VAL A 203 -8.14 -14.23 4.32
N TRP A 204 -8.00 -13.92 3.05
CA TRP A 204 -8.52 -12.67 2.48
C TRP A 204 -10.03 -12.56 2.62
N LYS A 205 -10.77 -13.65 2.41
CA LYS A 205 -12.22 -13.68 2.63
C LYS A 205 -12.56 -13.29 4.06
N LYS A 206 -11.92 -13.91 5.07
CA LYS A 206 -12.15 -13.57 6.47
C LYS A 206 -11.81 -12.11 6.77
N LEU A 207 -10.72 -11.58 6.21
CA LEU A 207 -10.32 -10.17 6.38
C LEU A 207 -11.39 -9.22 5.82
N ILE A 208 -11.82 -9.46 4.58
CA ILE A 208 -12.81 -8.65 3.88
C ILE A 208 -14.16 -8.72 4.60
N ASP A 209 -14.61 -9.91 5.00
CA ASP A 209 -15.83 -10.09 5.78
C ASP A 209 -15.75 -9.33 7.11
N HIS A 210 -14.62 -9.43 7.83
CA HIS A 210 -14.40 -8.67 9.06
C HIS A 210 -14.47 -7.16 8.81
N TYR A 211 -13.76 -6.63 7.81
CA TYR A 211 -13.77 -5.20 7.49
C TYR A 211 -15.16 -4.72 7.04
N ALA A 212 -15.93 -5.58 6.35
CA ALA A 212 -17.29 -5.28 5.95
C ALA A 212 -18.21 -5.13 7.18
N THR A 213 -18.10 -6.01 8.18
CA THR A 213 -18.88 -5.89 9.44
C THR A 213 -18.57 -4.60 10.21
N LEU A 214 -17.36 -4.06 10.04
CA LEU A 214 -16.93 -2.79 10.62
C LEU A 214 -17.32 -1.56 9.77
N GLY A 215 -17.93 -1.75 8.60
CA GLY A 215 -18.24 -0.67 7.65
C GLY A 215 -16.99 -0.02 7.06
N CYS A 216 -15.93 -0.80 6.87
CA CYS A 216 -14.62 -0.35 6.40
C CYS A 216 -14.32 -0.78 4.95
N VAL A 217 -15.27 -1.39 4.24
CA VAL A 217 -15.15 -1.74 2.81
C VAL A 217 -15.89 -0.69 1.99
N VAL A 218 -15.20 -0.10 1.00
CA VAL A 218 -15.73 0.91 0.09
C VAL A 218 -15.51 0.49 -1.36
N ASP A 219 -16.33 0.97 -2.27
CA ASP A 219 -16.12 0.78 -3.71
C ASP A 219 -15.31 1.94 -4.32
N GLU A 220 -14.76 1.72 -5.52
CA GLU A 220 -13.88 2.67 -6.21
C GLU A 220 -14.49 4.08 -6.38
N SER A 221 -15.81 4.18 -6.55
CA SER A 221 -16.52 5.44 -6.78
C SER A 221 -16.69 6.29 -5.52
N GLU A 222 -16.50 5.72 -4.34
CA GLU A 222 -16.68 6.45 -3.08
C GLU A 222 -15.64 7.57 -2.94
N GLU A 223 -16.12 8.77 -2.62
CA GLU A 223 -15.28 9.93 -2.36
C GLU A 223 -14.99 10.04 -0.87
N PHE A 224 -13.71 10.26 -0.53
CA PHE A 224 -13.32 10.49 0.86
C PHE A 224 -13.69 11.90 1.30
N PRO A 225 -14.10 12.10 2.57
CA PRO A 225 -14.54 13.40 3.06
C PRO A 225 -13.47 14.48 2.92
N THR A 226 -13.76 15.57 2.21
CA THR A 226 -12.83 16.70 2.07
C THR A 226 -13.02 17.71 3.21
N ARG A 227 -12.00 18.54 3.46
CA ARG A 227 -12.19 19.75 4.27
C ARG A 227 -13.09 20.69 3.48
N SER A 228 -14.36 20.85 3.88
CA SER A 228 -15.21 21.90 3.33
C SER A 228 -14.53 23.25 3.58
N SER A 229 -14.10 23.94 2.52
CA SER A 229 -13.74 25.36 2.59
C SER A 229 -14.92 26.08 3.21
N GLY A 230 -14.76 26.63 4.41
CA GLY A 230 -15.78 27.46 5.03
C GLY A 230 -16.17 28.56 4.05
N VAL A 231 -17.44 28.59 3.66
CA VAL A 231 -18.01 29.65 2.83
C VAL A 231 -17.99 30.95 3.65
N PHE A 232 -16.90 31.70 3.57
CA PHE A 232 -16.96 33.14 3.76
C PHE A 232 -17.42 33.75 2.45
N GLY A 233 -18.72 34.03 2.37
CA GLY A 233 -19.27 34.84 1.30
C GLY A 233 -18.62 36.22 1.31
N ASN A 234 -18.00 36.60 0.20
CA ASN A 234 -18.07 37.96 -0.28
C ASN A 234 -17.80 38.00 -1.78
N GLN A 235 -18.83 38.38 -2.52
CA GLN A 235 -18.74 38.82 -3.90
C GLN A 235 -17.89 40.10 -3.98
N ARG A 236 -16.92 40.16 -4.89
CA ARG A 236 -16.67 41.35 -5.72
C ARG A 236 -15.76 41.03 -6.92
N THR A 237 -16.13 41.70 -8.00
CA THR A 237 -15.78 41.63 -9.42
C THR A 237 -14.35 42.00 -9.83
N GLN A 238 -13.87 41.29 -10.87
CA GLN A 238 -13.04 41.67 -12.04
C GLN A 238 -11.80 42.60 -11.90
N HIS A 239 -10.64 42.17 -12.44
CA HIS A 239 -10.03 42.72 -13.69
C HIS A 239 -8.74 41.94 -14.06
N GLY A 240 -8.45 41.86 -15.36
CA GLY A 240 -7.49 40.91 -15.97
C GLY A 240 -6.02 41.35 -16.07
N GLY A 241 -5.23 40.52 -16.76
CA GLY A 241 -3.83 40.79 -17.10
C GLY A 241 -3.14 39.58 -17.75
N THR A 242 -3.04 39.62 -19.08
CA THR A 242 -2.24 38.75 -19.96
C THR A 242 -0.74 38.88 -19.70
N THR A 243 0.01 37.76 -19.61
CA THR A 243 1.36 37.64 -20.20
C THR A 243 1.70 36.16 -20.43
N GLY A 244 2.06 35.78 -21.66
CA GLY A 244 2.56 34.45 -21.98
C GLY A 244 4.08 34.35 -21.95
N CYS A 245 4.63 33.14 -21.84
CA CYS A 245 5.82 32.75 -22.62
C CYS A 245 6.12 31.23 -22.58
N ARG A 246 6.24 30.70 -23.80
CA ARG A 246 7.25 29.73 -24.30
C ARG A 246 7.30 28.30 -23.74
N ASN A 247 6.76 27.41 -24.58
CA ASN A 247 7.25 26.06 -24.81
C ASN A 247 8.72 26.06 -25.26
N MET A 248 9.57 25.26 -24.61
CA MET A 248 10.76 24.63 -25.22
C MET A 248 11.07 23.29 -24.53
N SER A 249 11.20 22.24 -25.37
CA SER A 249 11.90 20.96 -25.14
C SER A 249 11.39 19.97 -24.08
N LYS A 250 10.26 19.28 -24.37
CA LYS A 250 9.85 18.02 -23.70
C LYS A 250 10.42 16.73 -24.32
N LYS A 251 11.31 16.80 -25.31
CA LYS A 251 11.78 15.61 -26.05
C LYS A 251 13.22 15.17 -25.73
N LEU A 252 13.96 15.92 -24.92
CA LEU A 252 15.36 15.62 -24.58
C LEU A 252 15.56 15.16 -23.12
N MET A 253 14.61 15.44 -22.23
CA MET A 253 14.65 14.96 -20.83
C MET A 253 14.20 13.50 -20.67
N ARG A 254 13.39 12.99 -21.61
CA ARG A 254 12.78 11.65 -21.49
C ARG A 254 13.77 10.50 -21.72
N LYS A 255 14.80 10.74 -22.55
CA LYS A 255 15.83 9.75 -22.86
C LYS A 255 16.91 9.64 -21.79
N LYS A 256 17.15 10.72 -21.04
CA LYS A 256 18.18 10.76 -20.00
C LYS A 256 17.72 10.10 -18.70
N VAL A 257 16.42 10.17 -18.40
CA VAL A 257 15.80 9.47 -17.25
C VAL A 257 15.75 7.96 -17.46
N GLU A 258 15.57 7.47 -18.69
CA GLU A 258 15.58 6.03 -18.98
C GLU A 258 16.98 5.42 -18.77
N GLU A 259 18.05 6.04 -19.28
CA GLU A 259 19.43 5.55 -19.12
C GLU A 259 19.96 5.68 -17.69
N GLU A 260 19.62 6.75 -16.94
CA GLU A 260 20.00 6.89 -15.52
C GLU A 260 19.23 5.91 -14.61
N SER A 261 18.01 5.50 -14.99
CA SER A 261 17.20 4.54 -14.21
C SER A 261 17.66 3.09 -14.32
N GLU A 262 18.26 2.69 -15.46
CA GLU A 262 18.86 1.37 -15.61
C GLU A 262 20.13 1.23 -14.76
N GLU A 263 20.99 2.25 -14.70
CA GLU A 263 22.17 2.22 -13.84
C GLU A 263 21.84 2.24 -12.33
N GLU A 264 20.80 2.93 -11.90
CA GLU A 264 20.34 2.89 -10.49
C GLU A 264 19.71 1.54 -10.12
N PHE A 265 19.06 0.85 -11.06
CA PHE A 265 18.53 -0.50 -10.85
C PHE A 265 19.66 -1.50 -10.53
N TYR A 266 20.76 -1.47 -11.29
CA TYR A 266 21.91 -2.36 -11.06
C TYR A 266 22.71 -2.01 -9.79
N ARG A 267 22.80 -0.73 -9.39
CA ARG A 267 23.45 -0.35 -8.11
C ARG A 267 22.58 -0.66 -6.89
N GLY A 268 21.27 -0.67 -7.04
CA GLY A 268 20.33 -1.07 -6.00
C GLY A 268 20.47 -2.55 -5.64
N THR A 269 20.64 -3.42 -6.65
CA THR A 269 20.80 -4.87 -6.45
C THR A 269 22.10 -5.25 -5.74
N ASP A 270 23.20 -4.56 -6.01
CA ASP A 270 24.49 -4.83 -5.35
C ASP A 270 24.46 -4.43 -3.86
N ARG A 271 23.83 -3.30 -3.52
CA ARG A 271 23.62 -2.90 -2.11
C ARG A 271 22.64 -3.82 -1.38
N GLU A 272 21.63 -4.34 -2.08
CA GLU A 272 20.72 -5.33 -1.51
C GLU A 272 21.42 -6.67 -1.24
N GLN A 273 22.34 -7.11 -2.09
CA GLN A 273 23.18 -8.30 -1.85
C GLN A 273 24.16 -8.10 -0.69
N GLU A 274 24.87 -6.98 -0.61
CA GLU A 274 25.77 -6.67 0.51
C GLU A 274 25.02 -6.60 1.85
N MET A 275 23.81 -6.03 1.87
CA MET A 275 22.97 -6.01 3.07
C MET A 275 22.40 -7.39 3.43
N LEU A 276 22.14 -8.26 2.45
CA LEU A 276 21.67 -9.63 2.68
C LEU A 276 22.78 -10.51 3.27
N GLU A 277 24.01 -10.39 2.76
CA GLU A 277 25.19 -11.10 3.29
C GLU A 277 25.53 -10.64 4.72
N HIS A 278 25.46 -9.34 4.98
CA HIS A 278 25.67 -8.80 6.34
C HIS A 278 24.55 -9.20 7.32
N ARG A 279 23.34 -9.51 6.82
CA ARG A 279 22.22 -10.02 7.65
C ARG A 279 22.32 -11.51 7.93
N GLN A 280 22.89 -12.30 7.02
CA GLN A 280 23.12 -13.73 7.24
C GLN A 280 24.19 -13.97 8.32
N THR A 281 25.19 -13.09 8.43
CA THR A 281 26.19 -13.16 9.51
C THR A 281 25.58 -12.80 10.87
N LEU A 282 24.70 -11.80 10.94
CA LEU A 282 24.00 -11.41 12.17
C LEU A 282 22.98 -12.47 12.65
N ASN A 283 22.26 -13.13 11.72
CA ASN A 283 21.34 -14.21 12.05
C ASN A 283 22.06 -15.47 12.59
N HIS A 284 23.34 -15.67 12.26
CA HIS A 284 24.11 -16.78 12.82
C HIS A 284 24.49 -16.51 14.29
N GLU A 285 24.75 -15.26 14.66
CA GLU A 285 25.03 -14.84 16.04
C GLU A 285 23.76 -14.80 16.92
N GLU A 286 22.60 -14.45 16.38
CA GLU A 286 21.32 -14.48 17.13
C GLU A 286 20.80 -15.92 17.38
N SER A 287 21.24 -16.92 16.61
CA SER A 287 20.87 -18.33 16.85
C SER A 287 21.56 -18.95 18.08
N LEU A 288 22.55 -18.28 18.66
CA LEU A 288 23.27 -18.74 19.86
C LEU A 288 22.66 -18.25 21.18
N TYR A 289 21.53 -17.52 21.14
CA TYR A 289 20.81 -17.05 22.33
C TYR A 289 19.31 -17.43 22.37
N PHE A 290 18.88 -18.47 21.65
CA PHE A 290 17.57 -19.10 21.81
C PHE A 290 17.63 -20.63 21.84
#